data_AF-A0A553P4D5-F1
#
_entry.id   AF-A0A553P4D5-F1
#
_cell.length_a   1.000
_cell.length_b   1.000
_cell.length_c   1.000
_cell.angle_alpha   90.00
_cell.angle_beta   90.00
_cell.angle_gamma   90.00
#
_symmetry.space_group_name_H-M   'P 1'
#
loop_
_entity.id
_entity.type
_entity.pdbx_description
1 polymer ?
#
loop_
_entity_poly.entity_id
_entity_poly.type
_entity_poly.pdbx_seq_one_letter_code
_entity_poly.pdbx_strand_id
1 'polypeptide(L)'
;KHFDEQQFLFDNKGKRRLKPTAIPTIFSHTHTTERVTIALQDHEYAKKEAPTILVSTVANDVEPMSENDEESTNGLLDLIIDEQEGFNLELTTINHEHHMTVLELREMKQVCQRQAKLTQSKKSDVEQSDVTKKEKSCMDPLNTFLHRDQLVALDRQSMRGLKWIDETIKQGLQLKFACDTSGYETLLKQGYPLQSVRTLLERTEHIEFEPGILDDVFEMLKLKAQVLDPHERLCCLTMDEFADSTSIDFDTKADMFVGYVTLTGHSGIATKCLVFQVNGLCTRFKQIVAYHFTDVPHILKNLRGLLCSGQTITLPEEIVKLANLPSSKVCLSHLQALVNFDEGKSLKVASNLTKKILAPSHFDKMSV
;
A
#
# COMPACT_ATOMS: atom_id res chain seq x y z
N LYS A 1 -21.89 16.78 32.24
CA LYS A 1 -22.89 16.69 31.15
C LYS A 1 -22.17 17.17 29.88
N HIS A 2 -22.11 16.36 28.82
CA HIS A 2 -21.25 16.59 27.64
C HIS A 2 -21.81 17.61 26.61
N PHE A 3 -23.04 18.09 26.82
CA PHE A 3 -23.77 19.01 25.94
C PHE A 3 -24.68 19.91 26.79
N ASP A 4 -24.87 21.16 26.36
CA ASP A 4 -25.75 22.11 27.03
C ASP A 4 -27.22 21.81 26.79
N GLU A 5 -28.09 22.16 27.74
CA GLU A 5 -29.52 21.81 27.67
C GLU A 5 -30.25 22.47 26.48
N GLN A 6 -29.76 23.61 26.00
CA GLN A 6 -30.26 24.30 24.83
C GLN A 6 -29.97 23.55 23.50
N GLN A 7 -29.06 22.57 23.53
CA GLN A 7 -28.68 21.75 22.36
C GLN A 7 -29.56 20.50 22.20
N PHE A 8 -30.59 20.35 23.04
CA PHE A 8 -31.54 19.25 22.95
C PHE A 8 -32.89 19.73 22.39
N LEU A 9 -33.58 18.83 21.68
CA LEU A 9 -34.95 18.94 21.22
C LEU A 9 -35.77 17.79 21.82
N PHE A 10 -37.07 17.98 21.92
CA PHE A 10 -38.01 16.94 22.29
C PHE A 10 -38.82 16.57 21.05
N ASP A 11 -38.88 15.28 20.75
CA ASP A 11 -39.77 14.76 19.72
C ASP A 11 -41.24 14.91 20.14
N ASN A 12 -42.18 14.82 19.21
CA ASN A 12 -43.63 14.93 19.45
C ASN A 12 -44.16 13.88 20.46
N LYS A 13 -43.36 12.85 20.78
CA LYS A 13 -43.60 11.83 21.80
C LYS A 13 -42.88 12.10 23.13
N GLY A 14 -42.36 13.31 23.34
CA GLY A 14 -41.66 13.74 24.57
C GLY A 14 -40.24 13.19 24.73
N LYS A 15 -39.68 12.51 23.72
CA LYS A 15 -38.35 11.88 23.82
C LYS A 15 -37.26 12.89 23.49
N ARG A 16 -36.33 13.09 24.44
CA ARG A 16 -35.20 14.03 24.32
C ARG A 16 -34.16 13.52 23.32
N ARG A 17 -33.77 14.35 22.35
CA ARG A 17 -32.75 14.09 21.33
C ARG A 17 -31.83 15.30 21.15
N LEU A 18 -30.61 15.09 20.69
CA LEU A 18 -29.67 16.18 20.37
C LEU A 18 -30.04 16.84 19.03
N LYS A 19 -29.85 18.16 18.94
CA LYS A 19 -29.94 18.89 17.68
C LYS A 19 -28.86 18.40 16.71
N PRO A 20 -29.11 18.38 15.39
CA PRO A 20 -28.07 18.07 14.40
C PRO A 20 -26.87 19.03 14.46
N THR A 21 -27.06 20.22 15.02
CA THR A 21 -26.03 21.24 15.23
C THR A 21 -25.44 21.26 16.64
N ALA A 22 -25.69 20.22 17.46
CA ALA A 22 -25.18 20.15 18.82
C ALA A 22 -23.67 19.88 18.82
N ILE A 23 -22.91 20.74 19.49
CA ILE A 23 -21.45 20.65 19.62
C ILE A 23 -21.12 20.27 21.07
N PRO A 24 -20.32 19.20 21.31
CA PRO A 24 -19.96 18.80 22.66
C PRO A 24 -19.19 19.89 23.41
N THR A 25 -19.58 20.20 24.64
CA THR A 25 -18.94 21.21 25.49
C THR A 25 -17.59 20.77 26.07
N ILE A 26 -17.08 19.62 25.64
CA ILE A 26 -15.79 19.06 26.08
C ILE A 26 -14.62 19.82 25.46
N PHE A 27 -14.83 20.49 24.32
CA PHE A 27 -13.80 21.26 23.64
C PHE A 27 -13.97 22.75 23.97
N SER A 28 -13.15 23.27 24.88
CA SER A 28 -13.21 24.65 25.39
C SER A 28 -12.78 25.73 24.37
N HIS A 29 -12.67 25.39 23.07
CA HIS A 29 -12.05 26.23 22.05
C HIS A 29 -12.90 26.28 20.78
N THR A 30 -14.14 26.74 20.89
CA THR A 30 -14.88 27.23 19.72
C THR A 30 -15.64 28.48 20.13
N HIS A 31 -14.94 29.62 20.18
CA HIS A 31 -15.61 30.90 20.04
C HIS A 31 -16.18 30.97 18.62
N THR A 32 -17.49 31.21 18.57
CA THR A 32 -18.33 31.43 17.40
C THR A 32 -17.62 32.30 16.35
N THR A 33 -17.39 31.76 15.15
CA THR A 33 -17.12 32.58 13.97
C THR A 33 -18.36 32.52 13.09
N GLU A 34 -19.06 33.65 12.98
CA GLU A 34 -20.17 33.81 12.05
C GLU A 34 -19.69 33.56 10.62
N ARG A 35 -20.47 32.78 9.86
CA ARG A 35 -20.21 32.55 8.43
C ARG A 35 -20.47 33.83 7.66
N VAL A 36 -19.41 34.46 7.16
CA VAL A 36 -19.51 35.50 6.11
C VAL A 36 -19.60 34.80 4.75
N THR A 37 -20.71 35.02 4.06
CA THR A 37 -20.92 34.62 2.67
C THR A 37 -20.20 35.63 1.77
N ILE A 38 -19.17 35.22 1.03
CA ILE A 38 -18.51 36.08 0.03
C ILE A 38 -18.89 35.57 -1.36
N ALA A 39 -19.52 36.46 -2.14
CA ALA A 39 -19.87 36.24 -3.54
C ALA A 39 -18.63 36.34 -4.44
N LEU A 40 -18.61 35.52 -5.50
CA LEU A 40 -17.58 35.48 -6.53
C LEU A 40 -17.55 36.78 -7.33
N GLN A 41 -16.38 37.39 -7.46
CA GLN A 41 -16.06 38.36 -8.52
C GLN A 41 -14.71 37.99 -9.15
N ASP A 42 -14.71 37.90 -10.47
CA ASP A 42 -13.56 37.59 -11.32
C ASP A 42 -12.53 38.73 -11.29
N HIS A 43 -11.25 38.41 -11.15
CA HIS A 43 -10.16 39.34 -11.44
C HIS A 43 -8.93 38.65 -12.05
N GLU A 44 -8.45 39.25 -13.14
CA GLU A 44 -7.46 38.78 -14.09
C GLU A 44 -6.03 38.58 -13.54
N TYR A 45 -5.34 37.64 -14.18
CA TYR A 45 -3.97 37.21 -13.93
C TYR A 45 -2.91 38.25 -14.32
N ALA A 46 -1.99 38.56 -13.40
CA ALA A 46 -0.72 39.22 -13.70
C ALA A 46 0.47 38.26 -13.48
N LYS A 47 1.17 37.94 -14.58
CA LYS A 47 2.41 37.15 -14.62
C LYS A 47 3.57 37.96 -14.02
N LYS A 48 4.42 37.33 -13.20
CA LYS A 48 5.71 37.87 -12.73
C LYS A 48 6.83 37.26 -13.57
N GLU A 49 7.64 38.10 -14.20
CA GLU A 49 8.92 37.73 -14.83
C GLU A 49 10.12 38.24 -14.00
N ALA A 50 11.25 37.56 -14.19
CA ALA A 50 12.48 37.62 -13.40
C ALA A 50 13.39 38.82 -13.75
N PRO A 51 14.32 39.23 -12.86
CA PRO A 51 15.15 40.42 -13.08
C PRO A 51 16.36 40.13 -13.99
N THR A 52 16.57 41.02 -14.96
CA THR A 52 17.70 41.02 -15.90
C THR A 52 18.81 41.96 -15.42
N ILE A 53 20.05 41.46 -15.50
CA ILE A 53 21.31 42.14 -15.22
C ILE A 53 21.63 43.10 -16.37
N LEU A 54 21.91 44.38 -16.07
CA LEU A 54 22.45 45.33 -17.04
C LEU A 54 23.95 45.52 -16.80
N VAL A 55 24.73 45.08 -17.79
CA VAL A 55 26.13 45.43 -18.02
C VAL A 55 26.15 46.68 -18.92
N SER A 56 26.89 47.72 -18.55
CA SER A 56 27.21 48.82 -19.46
C SER A 56 28.72 48.90 -19.70
N THR A 57 29.08 48.84 -20.97
CA THR A 57 30.41 49.01 -21.55
C THR A 57 30.61 50.43 -22.08
N VAL A 58 31.78 50.99 -21.75
CA VAL A 58 32.71 51.85 -22.54
C VAL A 58 32.14 52.89 -23.51
N ALA A 59 32.51 54.16 -23.29
CA ALA A 59 33.31 55.00 -24.21
C ALA A 59 33.17 56.49 -23.85
N ASN A 60 34.28 57.22 -23.75
CA ASN A 60 34.44 58.51 -24.42
C ASN A 60 35.89 59.00 -24.31
N ASP A 61 36.43 59.26 -25.49
CA ASP A 61 37.74 59.81 -25.83
C ASP A 61 37.70 61.36 -25.89
N VAL A 62 38.85 61.97 -25.56
CA VAL A 62 39.46 63.21 -26.12
C VAL A 62 38.94 64.61 -25.70
N GLU A 63 39.80 65.31 -24.92
CA GLU A 63 40.41 66.67 -25.01
C GLU A 63 39.79 67.81 -25.89
N PRO A 64 40.10 69.13 -25.68
CA PRO A 64 41.32 69.71 -25.06
C PRO A 64 41.17 70.93 -24.11
N MET A 65 42.29 71.26 -23.45
CA MET A 65 42.59 72.50 -22.72
C MET A 65 43.12 73.61 -23.64
N SER A 66 42.88 74.87 -23.28
CA SER A 66 43.51 76.08 -23.85
C SER A 66 44.41 76.78 -22.81
N GLU A 67 45.69 76.90 -23.16
CA GLU A 67 46.63 78.05 -23.11
C GLU A 67 46.76 79.07 -21.95
N ASN A 68 48.04 79.52 -21.84
CA ASN A 68 48.65 80.70 -21.18
C ASN A 68 49.20 80.49 -19.73
N ASP A 69 50.44 80.83 -19.34
CA ASP A 69 51.52 81.70 -19.86
C ASP A 69 52.92 81.33 -19.27
N GLU A 70 54.00 81.68 -20.01
CA GLU A 70 55.36 82.24 -19.68
C GLU A 70 56.11 81.88 -18.35
N GLU A 71 57.44 81.73 -18.20
CA GLU A 71 58.64 82.31 -18.85
C GLU A 71 59.96 81.63 -18.33
N SER A 72 61.02 81.61 -19.15
CA SER A 72 62.50 81.68 -18.91
C SER A 72 63.21 80.87 -17.78
N THR A 73 64.29 80.10 -18.03
CA THR A 73 65.65 80.57 -18.34
C THR A 73 66.61 79.41 -18.71
N ASN A 74 67.49 79.63 -19.68
CA ASN A 74 68.57 78.73 -20.09
C ASN A 74 69.91 79.08 -19.41
N GLY A 75 70.72 78.07 -19.10
CA GLY A 75 72.20 78.21 -19.11
C GLY A 75 72.97 77.61 -17.93
N LEU A 76 73.21 76.29 -17.91
CA LEU A 76 74.42 75.68 -17.30
C LEU A 76 74.52 74.18 -17.67
N LEU A 77 75.18 73.84 -18.78
CA LEU A 77 75.18 72.46 -19.31
C LEU A 77 76.53 72.01 -19.86
N ASP A 78 77.62 72.00 -19.07
CA ASP A 78 78.88 71.40 -19.61
C ASP A 78 79.97 70.92 -18.62
N LEU A 79 79.65 70.57 -17.35
CA LEU A 79 80.70 70.10 -16.41
C LEU A 79 80.36 68.85 -15.56
N ILE A 80 79.37 68.02 -15.95
CA ILE A 80 78.96 66.82 -15.16
C ILE A 80 78.89 65.56 -16.04
N ILE A 81 79.98 65.15 -16.70
CA ILE A 81 79.98 63.93 -17.54
C ILE A 81 80.87 62.79 -17.01
N ASP A 82 81.85 63.04 -16.13
CA ASP A 82 82.83 61.98 -15.76
C ASP A 82 82.51 61.14 -14.50
N GLU A 83 81.46 61.42 -13.72
CA GLU A 83 81.08 60.60 -12.53
C GLU A 83 79.93 59.60 -12.77
N GLN A 84 79.30 59.59 -13.95
CA GLN A 84 78.07 58.82 -14.21
C GLN A 84 78.27 57.37 -14.69
N GLU A 85 79.46 56.98 -15.19
CA GLU A 85 79.63 55.63 -15.76
C GLU A 85 79.81 54.52 -14.71
N GLY A 86 80.47 54.80 -13.57
CA GLY A 86 80.64 53.82 -12.49
C GLY A 86 79.34 53.46 -11.76
N PHE A 87 78.48 54.45 -11.53
CA PHE A 87 77.19 54.27 -10.84
C PHE A 87 76.18 53.47 -11.66
N ASN A 88 76.20 53.59 -12.99
CA ASN A 88 75.27 52.87 -13.86
C ASN A 88 75.54 51.36 -13.89
N LEU A 89 76.79 50.92 -13.76
CA LEU A 89 77.14 49.50 -13.77
C LEU A 89 76.69 48.78 -12.48
N GLU A 90 76.85 49.40 -11.32
CA GLU A 90 76.35 48.88 -10.03
C GLU A 90 74.82 48.83 -9.98
N LEU A 91 74.14 49.86 -10.49
CA LEU A 91 72.67 49.93 -10.50
C LEU A 91 72.05 48.83 -11.38
N THR A 92 72.70 48.47 -12.50
CA THR A 92 72.22 47.39 -13.37
C THR A 92 72.34 46.01 -12.74
N THR A 93 73.38 45.77 -11.94
CA THR A 93 73.61 44.50 -11.24
C THR A 93 72.59 44.28 -10.12
N ILE A 94 72.33 45.31 -9.33
CA ILE A 94 71.31 45.30 -8.25
C ILE A 94 69.90 45.10 -8.83
N ASN A 95 69.59 45.76 -9.96
CA ASN A 95 68.30 45.59 -10.63
C ASN A 95 68.11 44.16 -11.18
N HIS A 96 69.19 43.51 -11.63
CA HIS A 96 69.13 42.12 -12.11
C HIS A 96 68.89 41.13 -10.96
N GLU A 97 69.58 41.28 -9.82
CA GLU A 97 69.36 40.44 -8.63
C GLU A 97 67.95 40.62 -8.03
N HIS A 98 67.44 41.85 -8.01
CA HIS A 98 66.07 42.13 -7.59
C HIS A 98 65.04 41.49 -8.53
N HIS A 99 65.30 41.49 -9.85
CA HIS A 99 64.44 40.81 -10.82
C HIS A 99 64.41 39.30 -10.60
N MET A 100 65.56 38.67 -10.33
CA MET A 100 65.65 37.23 -10.07
C MET A 100 64.91 36.81 -8.80
N THR A 101 65.06 37.55 -7.70
CA THR A 101 64.32 37.27 -6.44
C THR A 101 62.81 37.45 -6.59
N VAL A 102 62.37 38.43 -7.40
CA VAL A 102 60.94 38.59 -7.74
C VAL A 102 60.40 37.41 -8.53
N LEU A 103 61.19 36.84 -9.47
CA LEU A 103 60.81 35.65 -10.22
C LEU A 103 60.68 34.42 -9.31
N GLU A 104 61.64 34.19 -8.41
CA GLU A 104 61.60 33.09 -7.44
C GLU A 104 60.39 33.19 -6.49
N LEU A 105 60.07 34.40 -6.00
CA LEU A 105 58.87 34.63 -5.19
C LEU A 105 57.59 34.35 -5.97
N ARG A 106 57.57 34.64 -7.27
CA ARG A 106 56.43 34.36 -8.16
C ARG A 106 56.23 32.86 -8.33
N GLU A 107 57.29 32.09 -8.51
CA GLU A 107 57.24 30.63 -8.58
C GLU A 107 56.79 30.01 -7.26
N MET A 108 57.34 30.48 -6.14
CA MET A 108 56.96 30.03 -4.79
C MET A 108 55.47 30.24 -4.52
N LYS A 109 54.93 31.40 -4.94
CA LYS A 109 53.50 31.72 -4.82
C LYS A 109 52.62 30.79 -5.68
N GLN A 110 53.07 30.44 -6.89
CA GLN A 110 52.35 29.48 -7.73
C GLN A 110 52.34 28.06 -7.13
N VAL A 111 53.45 27.61 -6.55
CA VAL A 111 53.54 26.30 -5.87
C VAL A 111 52.61 26.25 -4.67
N CYS A 112 52.61 27.29 -3.83
CA CYS A 112 51.74 27.36 -2.66
C CYS A 112 50.24 27.36 -3.05
N GLN A 113 49.87 28.07 -4.12
CA GLN A 113 48.50 28.03 -4.67
C GLN A 113 48.11 26.64 -5.19
N ARG A 114 49.03 25.91 -5.84
CA ARG A 114 48.77 24.54 -6.30
C ARG A 114 48.57 23.59 -5.12
N GLN A 115 49.40 23.68 -4.08
CA GLN A 115 49.28 22.85 -2.87
C GLN A 115 47.97 23.13 -2.11
N ALA A 116 47.54 24.39 -2.02
CA ALA A 116 46.27 24.75 -1.39
C ALA A 116 45.07 24.15 -2.14
N LYS A 117 45.06 24.20 -3.48
CA LYS A 117 44.02 23.57 -4.32
C LYS A 117 43.98 22.05 -4.18
N LEU A 118 45.14 21.39 -4.18
CA LEU A 118 45.25 19.94 -3.95
C LEU A 118 44.72 19.54 -2.58
N THR A 119 45.00 20.33 -1.55
CA THR A 119 44.53 20.08 -0.18
C THR A 119 43.02 20.29 -0.05
N GLN A 120 42.46 21.28 -0.76
CA GLN A 120 41.03 21.54 -0.81
C GLN A 120 40.27 20.43 -1.55
N SER A 121 40.81 19.93 -2.67
CA SER A 121 40.24 18.80 -3.42
C SER A 121 40.24 17.50 -2.60
N LYS A 122 41.33 17.22 -1.86
CA LYS A 122 41.40 16.05 -0.98
C LYS A 122 40.41 16.11 0.19
N LYS A 123 40.11 17.31 0.72
CA LYS A 123 39.08 17.47 1.77
C LYS A 123 37.67 17.19 1.23
N SER A 124 37.33 17.71 0.04
CA SER A 124 36.03 17.44 -0.58
C SER A 124 35.83 15.95 -0.92
N ASP A 125 36.88 15.27 -1.38
CA ASP A 125 36.81 13.84 -1.71
C ASP A 125 36.60 12.96 -0.46
N VAL A 126 37.25 13.31 0.65
CA VAL A 126 37.09 12.60 1.94
C VAL A 126 35.70 12.83 2.52
N GLU A 127 35.20 14.08 2.53
CA GLU A 127 33.85 14.41 3.01
C GLU A 127 32.76 13.72 2.19
N GLN A 128 32.89 13.67 0.85
CA GLN A 128 31.97 12.93 -0.01
C GLN A 128 32.03 11.41 0.24
N SER A 129 33.21 10.86 0.50
CA SER A 129 33.38 9.44 0.81
C SER A 129 32.79 9.03 2.16
N ASP A 130 32.79 9.91 3.16
CA ASP A 130 32.22 9.65 4.47
C ASP A 130 30.70 9.86 4.50
N VAL A 131 30.16 10.83 3.76
CA VAL A 131 28.70 10.99 3.56
C VAL A 131 28.13 9.76 2.86
N THR A 132 28.75 9.28 1.78
CA THR A 132 28.28 8.10 1.03
C THR A 132 28.37 6.80 1.82
N LYS A 133 29.37 6.64 2.72
CA LYS A 133 29.42 5.49 3.65
C LYS A 133 28.31 5.54 4.70
N LYS A 134 28.00 6.73 5.22
CA LYS A 134 26.95 6.93 6.23
C LYS A 134 25.54 6.76 5.65
N GLU A 135 25.33 7.19 4.41
CA GLU A 135 24.11 6.94 3.64
C GLU A 135 23.90 5.45 3.38
N LYS A 136 24.95 4.73 2.93
CA LYS A 136 24.87 3.27 2.73
C LYS A 136 24.56 2.52 4.03
N SER A 137 25.25 2.87 5.12
CA SER A 137 25.03 2.25 6.44
C SER A 137 23.62 2.50 7.02
N CYS A 138 22.96 3.61 6.67
CA CYS A 138 21.59 3.91 7.07
C CYS A 138 20.57 3.14 6.21
N MET A 139 20.87 2.93 4.93
CA MET A 139 19.98 2.23 4.00
C MET A 139 19.96 0.71 4.21
N ASP A 140 21.00 0.11 4.80
CA ASP A 140 21.10 -1.34 4.96
C ASP A 140 19.96 -1.95 5.81
N PRO A 141 19.60 -1.43 7.00
CA PRO A 141 18.44 -1.92 7.75
C PRO A 141 17.10 -1.66 7.05
N LEU A 142 16.98 -0.52 6.36
CA LEU A 142 15.78 -0.16 5.58
C LEU A 142 15.57 -1.13 4.40
N ASN A 143 16.63 -1.55 3.73
CA ASN A 143 16.59 -2.55 2.66
C ASN A 143 16.18 -3.95 3.16
N THR A 144 16.34 -4.25 4.45
CA THR A 144 15.83 -5.51 5.03
C THR A 144 14.36 -5.45 5.42
N PHE A 145 13.85 -4.26 5.76
CA PHE A 145 12.47 -4.07 6.20
C PHE A 145 11.51 -3.73 5.05
N LEU A 146 11.96 -2.93 4.08
CA LEU A 146 11.16 -2.44 2.95
C LEU A 146 11.66 -3.01 1.63
N HIS A 147 10.71 -3.33 0.76
CA HIS A 147 11.02 -3.68 -0.62
C HIS A 147 11.51 -2.47 -1.42
N ARG A 148 12.20 -2.74 -2.53
CA ARG A 148 12.79 -1.72 -3.41
C ARG A 148 11.77 -0.69 -3.90
N ASP A 149 10.56 -1.10 -4.25
CA ASP A 149 9.49 -0.20 -4.71
C ASP A 149 8.95 0.69 -3.58
N GLN A 150 8.93 0.20 -2.34
CA GLN A 150 8.59 1.00 -1.16
C GLN A 150 9.64 2.08 -0.86
N LEU A 151 10.93 1.76 -1.04
CA LEU A 151 12.00 2.75 -0.91
C LEU A 151 11.89 3.85 -1.98
N VAL A 152 11.58 3.47 -3.21
CA VAL A 152 11.29 4.44 -4.29
C VAL A 152 10.03 5.27 -3.97
N ALA A 153 9.05 4.69 -3.29
CA ALA A 153 7.87 5.42 -2.84
C ALA A 153 8.21 6.48 -1.79
N LEU A 154 9.13 6.19 -0.88
CA LEU A 154 9.61 7.14 0.15
C LEU A 154 10.39 8.32 -0.45
N ASP A 155 11.12 8.10 -1.53
CA ASP A 155 11.88 9.14 -2.23
C ASP A 155 10.97 10.10 -3.03
N ARG A 156 9.73 9.70 -3.31
CA ARG A 156 8.79 10.49 -4.10
C ARG A 156 7.87 11.32 -3.22
N GLN A 157 7.53 12.51 -3.71
CA GLN A 157 6.48 13.35 -3.11
C GLN A 157 5.06 12.79 -3.33
N SER A 158 4.89 11.87 -4.28
CA SER A 158 3.61 11.23 -4.59
C SER A 158 3.80 9.77 -5.02
N MET A 159 2.89 8.93 -4.54
CA MET A 159 2.83 7.50 -4.88
C MET A 159 1.99 7.26 -6.16
N ARG A 160 1.43 8.32 -6.76
CA ARG A 160 0.61 8.22 -7.97
C ARG A 160 1.44 7.71 -9.14
N GLY A 161 0.94 6.69 -9.83
CA GLY A 161 1.61 6.08 -10.99
C GLY A 161 2.81 5.20 -10.65
N LEU A 162 3.08 4.92 -9.36
CA LEU A 162 4.08 3.94 -8.97
C LEU A 162 3.55 2.53 -9.22
N LYS A 163 4.35 1.70 -9.91
CA LYS A 163 4.03 0.30 -10.14
C LYS A 163 4.63 -0.54 -9.00
N TRP A 164 3.75 -1.08 -8.17
CA TRP A 164 4.11 -1.99 -7.07
C TRP A 164 4.45 -3.39 -7.57
N ILE A 165 5.46 -4.01 -6.96
CA ILE A 165 5.78 -5.42 -7.20
C ILE A 165 4.78 -6.34 -6.46
N ASP A 166 4.64 -7.57 -6.95
CA ASP A 166 3.61 -8.49 -6.44
C ASP A 166 3.86 -8.91 -4.99
N GLU A 167 5.11 -9.02 -4.55
CA GLU A 167 5.43 -9.30 -3.14
C GLU A 167 5.00 -8.17 -2.22
N THR A 168 5.15 -6.91 -2.64
CA THR A 168 4.66 -5.76 -1.86
C THR A 168 3.13 -5.75 -1.86
N ILE A 169 2.46 -6.12 -2.95
CA ILE A 169 0.99 -6.24 -3.00
C ILE A 169 0.53 -7.33 -2.03
N LYS A 170 1.18 -8.49 -2.05
CA LYS A 170 0.89 -9.61 -1.14
C LYS A 170 1.07 -9.20 0.32
N GLN A 171 2.15 -8.50 0.65
CA GLN A 171 2.36 -7.93 1.99
C GLN A 171 1.25 -6.94 2.35
N GLY A 172 0.85 -6.06 1.43
CA GLY A 172 -0.26 -5.12 1.62
C GLY A 172 -1.59 -5.82 1.89
N LEU A 173 -1.91 -6.88 1.14
CA LEU A 173 -3.10 -7.71 1.34
C LEU A 173 -3.07 -8.43 2.69
N GLN A 174 -1.92 -8.99 3.08
CA GLN A 174 -1.74 -9.64 4.39
C GLN A 174 -1.93 -8.66 5.55
N LEU A 175 -1.35 -7.46 5.45
CA LEU A 175 -1.53 -6.41 6.44
C LEU A 175 -2.99 -5.98 6.52
N LYS A 176 -3.63 -5.68 5.39
CA LYS A 176 -5.05 -5.31 5.33
C LYS A 176 -5.95 -6.40 5.91
N PHE A 177 -5.63 -7.67 5.68
CA PHE A 177 -6.37 -8.78 6.27
C PHE A 177 -6.18 -8.86 7.79
N ALA A 178 -4.95 -8.64 8.29
CA ALA A 178 -4.64 -8.74 9.71
C ALA A 178 -5.20 -7.60 10.56
N CYS A 179 -5.22 -6.36 10.06
CA CYS A 179 -5.66 -5.17 10.81
C CYS A 179 -6.97 -4.54 10.29
N ASP A 180 -7.63 -5.18 9.33
CA ASP A 180 -8.81 -4.68 8.62
C ASP A 180 -8.54 -3.34 7.87
N THR A 181 -9.54 -2.86 7.14
CA THR A 181 -9.45 -1.64 6.31
C THR A 181 -9.14 -0.42 7.16
N SER A 182 -9.75 -0.28 8.34
CA SER A 182 -9.52 0.85 9.24
C SER A 182 -8.09 0.89 9.81
N GLY A 183 -7.55 -0.27 10.21
CA GLY A 183 -6.16 -0.38 10.66
C GLY A 183 -5.18 -0.10 9.54
N TYR A 184 -5.45 -0.63 8.34
CA TYR A 184 -4.60 -0.41 7.17
C TYR A 184 -4.56 1.07 6.75
N GLU A 185 -5.71 1.75 6.73
CA GLU A 185 -5.78 3.19 6.48
C GLU A 185 -5.02 4.01 7.52
N THR A 186 -5.00 3.55 8.78
CA THR A 186 -4.23 4.21 9.84
C THR A 186 -2.73 4.13 9.56
N LEU A 187 -2.23 3.00 9.07
CA LEU A 187 -0.83 2.87 8.63
C LEU A 187 -0.51 3.81 7.47
N LEU A 188 -1.42 3.92 6.48
CA LEU A 188 -1.26 4.86 5.37
C LEU A 188 -1.19 6.31 5.85
N LYS A 189 -2.04 6.70 6.80
CA LYS A 189 -2.05 8.05 7.40
C LYS A 189 -0.77 8.35 8.19
N GLN A 190 -0.13 7.33 8.77
CA GLN A 190 1.16 7.45 9.46
C GLN A 190 2.35 7.56 8.50
N GLY A 191 2.12 7.46 7.18
CA GLY A 191 3.17 7.60 6.17
C GLY A 191 3.90 6.30 5.84
N TYR A 192 3.33 5.14 6.16
CA TYR A 192 3.91 3.87 5.70
C TYR A 192 3.87 3.80 4.16
N PRO A 193 4.98 3.38 3.50
CA PRO A 193 5.07 3.26 2.05
C PRO A 193 4.34 2.00 1.57
N LEU A 194 3.02 2.00 1.70
CA LEU A 194 2.12 0.91 1.35
C LEU A 194 1.13 1.36 0.27
N GLN A 195 0.52 0.40 -0.43
CA GLN A 195 -0.40 0.70 -1.51
C GLN A 195 -1.70 1.28 -0.99
N SER A 196 -2.39 2.04 -1.84
CA SER A 196 -3.75 2.45 -1.49
C SER A 196 -4.68 1.23 -1.42
N VAL A 197 -5.74 1.33 -0.62
CA VAL A 197 -6.79 0.29 -0.57
C VAL A 197 -7.36 0.02 -1.96
N ARG A 198 -7.56 1.07 -2.78
CA ARG A 198 -8.04 0.90 -4.16
C ARG A 198 -7.08 0.07 -5.01
N THR A 199 -5.77 0.30 -4.91
CA THR A 199 -4.75 -0.49 -5.63
C THR A 199 -4.77 -1.95 -5.20
N LEU A 200 -4.96 -2.24 -3.91
CA LEU A 200 -5.10 -3.63 -3.44
C LEU A 200 -6.36 -4.28 -4.02
N LEU A 201 -7.49 -3.57 -4.02
CA LEU A 201 -8.75 -4.06 -4.59
C LEU A 201 -8.64 -4.31 -6.10
N GLU A 202 -8.02 -3.40 -6.85
CA GLU A 202 -7.75 -3.57 -8.29
C GLU A 202 -6.92 -4.82 -8.57
N ARG A 203 -5.94 -5.11 -7.71
CA ARG A 203 -5.10 -6.30 -7.85
C ARG A 203 -5.84 -7.60 -7.54
N THR A 204 -6.93 -7.58 -6.79
CA THR A 204 -7.77 -8.76 -6.54
C THR A 204 -9.02 -8.81 -7.42
N GLU A 205 -9.27 -7.78 -8.23
CA GLU A 205 -10.50 -7.60 -9.02
C GLU A 205 -10.69 -8.67 -10.10
N HIS A 206 -9.60 -9.28 -10.57
CA HIS A 206 -9.63 -10.35 -11.57
C HIS A 206 -9.97 -11.73 -10.98
N ILE A 207 -10.08 -11.83 -9.65
CA ILE A 207 -10.42 -13.08 -8.96
C ILE A 207 -11.93 -13.09 -8.77
N GLU A 208 -12.62 -13.84 -9.60
CA GLU A 208 -14.08 -13.95 -9.59
C GLU A 208 -14.49 -15.12 -8.70
N PHE A 209 -15.37 -14.86 -7.72
CA PHE A 209 -15.96 -15.89 -6.89
C PHE A 209 -17.45 -15.95 -7.24
N GLU A 210 -17.76 -16.69 -8.31
CA GLU A 210 -19.15 -16.91 -8.70
C GLU A 210 -19.80 -18.04 -7.89
N PRO A 211 -21.12 -17.98 -7.66
CA PRO A 211 -21.85 -19.08 -7.03
C PRO A 211 -21.70 -20.37 -7.82
N GLY A 212 -21.38 -21.45 -7.14
CA GLY A 212 -21.03 -22.72 -7.75
C GLY A 212 -19.80 -23.34 -7.12
N ILE A 213 -19.10 -24.15 -7.91
CA ILE A 213 -17.83 -24.77 -7.55
C ILE A 213 -16.72 -23.74 -7.77
N LEU A 214 -15.88 -23.52 -6.76
CA LEU A 214 -14.81 -22.53 -6.81
C LEU A 214 -13.51 -23.15 -7.34
N ASP A 215 -13.36 -23.20 -8.66
CA ASP A 215 -12.24 -23.86 -9.32
C ASP A 215 -10.87 -23.26 -8.94
N ASP A 216 -10.78 -21.94 -8.82
CA ASP A 216 -9.56 -21.24 -8.38
C ASP A 216 -9.11 -21.69 -6.98
N VAL A 217 -10.08 -21.97 -6.10
CA VAL A 217 -9.80 -22.50 -4.77
C VAL A 217 -9.28 -23.93 -4.86
N PHE A 218 -9.80 -24.74 -5.79
CA PHE A 218 -9.28 -26.09 -6.03
C PHE A 218 -7.85 -26.08 -6.57
N GLU A 219 -7.49 -25.10 -7.42
CA GLU A 219 -6.11 -24.93 -7.88
C GLU A 219 -5.17 -24.62 -6.70
N MET A 220 -5.56 -23.72 -5.81
CA MET A 220 -4.82 -23.44 -4.58
C MET A 220 -4.72 -24.67 -3.66
N LEU A 221 -5.82 -25.41 -3.49
CA LEU A 221 -5.85 -26.63 -2.69
C LEU A 221 -4.94 -27.72 -3.28
N LYS A 222 -4.83 -27.81 -4.61
CA LYS A 222 -3.93 -28.75 -5.28
C LYS A 222 -2.46 -28.45 -4.94
N LEU A 223 -2.07 -27.18 -4.98
CA LEU A 223 -0.71 -26.76 -4.57
C LEU A 223 -0.44 -27.10 -3.10
N LYS A 224 -1.42 -26.84 -2.22
CA LYS A 224 -1.32 -27.21 -0.80
C LYS A 224 -1.20 -28.72 -0.60
N ALA A 225 -2.04 -29.51 -1.27
CA ALA A 225 -2.07 -30.96 -1.15
C ALA A 225 -0.77 -31.64 -1.60
N GLN A 226 -0.02 -31.04 -2.52
CA GLN A 226 1.29 -31.55 -2.94
C GLN A 226 2.33 -31.55 -1.81
N VAL A 227 2.25 -30.56 -0.91
CA VAL A 227 3.17 -30.39 0.23
C VAL A 227 2.71 -31.18 1.46
N LEU A 228 1.43 -31.56 1.52
CA LEU A 228 0.88 -32.35 2.62
C LEU A 228 1.26 -33.82 2.53
N ASP A 229 1.52 -34.42 3.69
CA ASP A 229 1.75 -35.86 3.80
C ASP A 229 0.47 -36.65 3.45
N PRO A 230 0.58 -37.92 3.00
CA PRO A 230 -0.58 -38.72 2.59
C PRO A 230 -1.70 -38.82 3.65
N HIS A 231 -1.33 -38.86 4.93
CA HIS A 231 -2.30 -38.92 6.03
C HIS A 231 -2.99 -37.57 6.29
N GLU A 232 -2.31 -36.44 6.04
CA GLU A 232 -2.86 -35.10 6.19
C GLU A 232 -3.81 -34.71 5.05
N ARG A 233 -3.76 -35.43 3.92
CA ARG A 233 -4.69 -35.28 2.79
C ARG A 233 -6.08 -35.86 3.09
N LEU A 234 -6.24 -36.61 4.18
CA LEU A 234 -7.55 -37.09 4.60
C LEU A 234 -8.41 -35.91 5.05
N CYS A 235 -9.54 -35.73 4.36
CA CYS A 235 -10.46 -34.63 4.59
C CYS A 235 -11.92 -35.10 4.59
N CYS A 236 -12.81 -34.32 5.21
CA CYS A 236 -14.26 -34.48 5.11
C CYS A 236 -14.90 -33.27 4.43
N LEU A 237 -15.92 -33.53 3.62
CA LEU A 237 -16.79 -32.50 3.07
C LEU A 237 -17.95 -32.26 4.03
N THR A 238 -18.11 -31.02 4.48
CA THR A 238 -19.24 -30.59 5.31
C THR A 238 -20.07 -29.57 4.55
N MET A 239 -21.38 -29.61 4.77
CA MET A 239 -22.32 -28.63 4.24
C MET A 239 -22.87 -27.81 5.39
N ASP A 240 -23.03 -26.51 5.19
CA ASP A 240 -23.68 -25.62 6.15
C ASP A 240 -24.64 -24.67 5.44
N GLU A 241 -25.68 -24.24 6.13
CA GLU A 241 -26.71 -23.34 5.62
C GLU A 241 -26.81 -22.15 6.58
N PHE A 242 -26.43 -20.95 6.11
CA PHE A 242 -26.59 -19.74 6.91
C PHE A 242 -27.62 -18.79 6.28
N ALA A 243 -28.32 -18.07 7.16
CA ALA A 243 -29.32 -17.09 6.75
C ALA A 243 -28.62 -15.84 6.23
N ASP A 244 -29.04 -15.38 5.07
CA ASP A 244 -28.52 -14.15 4.46
C ASP A 244 -29.57 -13.04 4.54
N SER A 245 -29.15 -11.79 4.39
CA SER A 245 -30.10 -10.69 4.15
C SER A 245 -30.70 -10.84 2.77
N THR A 246 -32.03 -10.78 2.68
CA THR A 246 -32.74 -10.80 1.40
C THR A 246 -32.60 -9.44 0.71
N SER A 247 -31.53 -9.27 -0.07
CA SER A 247 -31.34 -8.12 -0.95
C SER A 247 -31.00 -8.58 -2.36
N ILE A 248 -31.42 -7.77 -3.34
CA ILE A 248 -30.94 -7.86 -4.71
C ILE A 248 -30.02 -6.66 -4.88
N ASP A 249 -28.77 -6.94 -5.17
CA ASP A 249 -27.73 -5.93 -5.37
C ASP A 249 -27.25 -6.00 -6.81
N PHE A 250 -26.89 -4.86 -7.38
CA PHE A 250 -26.35 -4.80 -8.74
C PHE A 250 -24.82 -4.71 -8.68
N ASP A 251 -24.14 -5.76 -9.14
CA ASP A 251 -22.70 -5.73 -9.30
C ASP A 251 -22.35 -5.00 -10.59
N THR A 252 -21.74 -3.82 -10.44
CA THR A 252 -21.36 -2.96 -11.58
C THR A 252 -20.24 -3.56 -12.41
N LYS A 253 -19.44 -4.49 -11.86
CA LYS A 253 -18.31 -5.11 -12.55
C LYS A 253 -18.74 -6.33 -13.36
N ALA A 254 -19.54 -7.20 -12.75
CA ALA A 254 -20.15 -8.34 -13.45
C ALA A 254 -21.30 -7.91 -14.37
N ASP A 255 -21.76 -6.66 -14.28
CA ASP A 255 -22.94 -6.13 -15.00
C ASP A 255 -24.18 -7.01 -14.79
N MET A 256 -24.36 -7.48 -13.56
CA MET A 256 -25.35 -8.49 -13.21
C MET A 256 -25.99 -8.22 -11.85
N PHE A 257 -27.25 -8.60 -11.70
CA PHE A 257 -27.94 -8.61 -10.42
C PHE A 257 -27.59 -9.87 -9.61
N VAL A 258 -27.14 -9.66 -8.38
CA VAL A 258 -26.81 -10.69 -7.39
C VAL A 258 -27.92 -10.75 -6.34
N GLY A 259 -28.17 -11.93 -5.78
CA GLY A 259 -29.23 -12.17 -4.78
C GLY A 259 -30.36 -13.08 -5.25
N TYR A 260 -30.26 -13.63 -6.46
CA TYR A 260 -31.16 -14.66 -6.95
C TYR A 260 -30.70 -16.06 -6.55
N VAL A 261 -31.64 -17.00 -6.54
CA VAL A 261 -31.34 -18.43 -6.35
C VAL A 261 -30.45 -18.93 -7.48
N THR A 262 -29.39 -19.66 -7.12
CA THR A 262 -28.39 -20.20 -8.06
C THR A 262 -28.47 -21.71 -8.20
N LEU A 263 -29.30 -22.36 -7.39
CA LEU A 263 -29.52 -23.80 -7.48
C LEU A 263 -30.31 -24.12 -8.76
N THR A 264 -29.81 -25.07 -9.54
CA THR A 264 -30.40 -25.46 -10.83
C THR A 264 -31.85 -25.90 -10.69
N GLY A 265 -32.75 -25.38 -11.52
CA GLY A 265 -34.18 -25.73 -11.48
C GLY A 265 -35.00 -24.97 -10.43
N HIS A 266 -34.37 -24.06 -9.69
CA HIS A 266 -35.05 -23.14 -8.78
C HIS A 266 -34.95 -21.70 -9.28
N SER A 267 -35.94 -20.88 -8.92
CA SER A 267 -36.00 -19.48 -9.31
C SER A 267 -36.62 -18.67 -8.18
N GLY A 268 -36.07 -17.49 -7.91
CA GLY A 268 -36.58 -16.62 -6.86
C GLY A 268 -35.48 -15.78 -6.23
N ILE A 269 -35.85 -15.05 -5.20
CA ILE A 269 -34.91 -14.28 -4.37
C ILE A 269 -34.32 -15.22 -3.33
N ALA A 270 -33.00 -15.24 -3.23
CA ALA A 270 -32.32 -16.06 -2.25
C ALA A 270 -32.55 -15.52 -0.84
N THR A 271 -32.83 -16.42 0.09
CA THR A 271 -32.99 -16.11 1.52
C THR A 271 -31.84 -16.66 2.36
N LYS A 272 -31.09 -17.60 1.79
CA LYS A 272 -30.02 -18.34 2.46
C LYS A 272 -28.89 -18.69 1.51
N CYS A 273 -27.72 -18.94 2.09
CA CYS A 273 -26.55 -19.43 1.39
C CYS A 273 -26.20 -20.84 1.89
N LEU A 274 -26.13 -21.79 0.96
CA LEU A 274 -25.64 -23.14 1.18
C LEU A 274 -24.15 -23.18 0.85
N VAL A 275 -23.33 -23.54 1.82
CA VAL A 275 -21.86 -23.56 1.70
C VAL A 275 -21.33 -24.98 1.82
N PHE A 276 -20.37 -25.31 0.97
CA PHE A 276 -19.63 -26.57 1.00
C PHE A 276 -18.20 -26.28 1.43
N GLN A 277 -17.79 -26.93 2.52
CA GLN A 277 -16.48 -26.75 3.13
C GLN A 277 -15.74 -28.08 3.23
N VAL A 278 -14.50 -28.09 2.80
CA VAL A 278 -13.57 -29.19 3.03
C VAL A 278 -12.83 -28.94 4.33
N ASN A 279 -12.82 -29.92 5.23
CA ASN A 279 -12.07 -29.88 6.48
C ASN A 279 -11.05 -31.00 6.53
N GLY A 280 -9.84 -30.71 7.01
CA GLY A 280 -8.87 -31.75 7.31
C GLY A 280 -9.29 -32.61 8.49
N LEU A 281 -9.06 -33.92 8.37
CA LEU A 281 -9.32 -34.89 9.45
C LEU A 281 -8.15 -34.96 10.42
N CYS A 282 -6.92 -35.05 9.90
CA CYS A 282 -5.70 -35.13 10.70
C CYS A 282 -5.14 -33.75 11.02
N THR A 283 -5.26 -32.80 10.10
CA THR A 283 -4.80 -31.42 10.26
C THR A 283 -5.98 -30.46 10.35
N ARG A 284 -5.83 -29.41 11.15
CA ARG A 284 -6.85 -28.37 11.27
C ARG A 284 -6.74 -27.41 10.09
N PHE A 285 -7.37 -27.75 8.98
CA PHE A 285 -7.65 -26.80 7.90
C PHE A 285 -9.12 -26.82 7.53
N LYS A 286 -9.63 -25.67 7.10
CA LYS A 286 -10.99 -25.48 6.59
C LYS A 286 -10.92 -24.63 5.34
N GLN A 287 -11.62 -25.03 4.29
CA GLN A 287 -11.67 -24.27 3.04
C GLN A 287 -13.07 -24.39 2.43
N ILE A 288 -13.68 -23.26 2.12
CA ILE A 288 -14.92 -23.22 1.34
C ILE A 288 -14.55 -23.54 -0.10
N VAL A 289 -15.25 -24.50 -0.70
CA VAL A 289 -14.97 -25.00 -2.07
C VAL A 289 -16.13 -24.83 -3.02
N ALA A 290 -17.33 -24.62 -2.50
CA ALA A 290 -18.50 -24.27 -3.30
C ALA A 290 -19.52 -23.55 -2.44
N TYR A 291 -20.36 -22.74 -3.07
CA TYR A 291 -21.52 -22.15 -2.41
C TYR A 291 -22.65 -21.90 -3.40
N HIS A 292 -23.88 -21.89 -2.90
CA HIS A 292 -25.08 -21.60 -3.69
C HIS A 292 -26.06 -20.75 -2.89
N PHE A 293 -26.59 -19.72 -3.52
CA PHE A 293 -27.76 -18.99 -3.06
C PHE A 293 -29.03 -19.81 -3.24
N THR A 294 -29.87 -19.84 -2.19
CA THR A 294 -31.05 -20.70 -2.08
C THR A 294 -32.22 -19.95 -1.44
N ASP A 295 -33.45 -20.24 -1.87
CA ASP A 295 -34.68 -19.69 -1.32
C ASP A 295 -35.35 -20.63 -0.31
N VAL A 296 -35.10 -21.95 -0.44
CA VAL A 296 -35.70 -23.00 0.39
C VAL A 296 -35.04 -23.03 1.77
N PRO A 297 -35.76 -22.72 2.85
CA PRO A 297 -35.28 -23.02 4.19
C PRO A 297 -35.17 -24.53 4.35
N HIS A 298 -34.10 -25.00 5.01
CA HIS A 298 -33.97 -26.40 5.44
C HIS A 298 -33.65 -27.40 4.33
N ILE A 299 -32.85 -27.04 3.34
CA ILE A 299 -32.35 -27.98 2.32
C ILE A 299 -31.67 -29.17 3.00
N LEU A 300 -30.85 -28.91 4.03
CA LEU A 300 -30.18 -29.95 4.80
C LEU A 300 -31.17 -30.87 5.53
N LYS A 301 -32.26 -30.33 6.10
CA LYS A 301 -33.28 -31.17 6.76
C LYS A 301 -34.08 -31.99 5.77
N ASN A 302 -34.38 -31.44 4.60
CA ASN A 302 -35.09 -32.15 3.54
C ASN A 302 -34.24 -33.29 3.00
N LEU A 303 -32.95 -33.03 2.74
CA LEU A 303 -31.99 -34.04 2.32
C LEU A 303 -31.86 -35.17 3.36
N ARG A 304 -31.68 -34.80 4.63
CA ARG A 304 -31.64 -35.76 5.74
C ARG A 304 -32.95 -36.54 5.83
N GLY A 305 -34.09 -35.86 5.79
CA GLY A 305 -35.42 -36.46 5.89
C GLY A 305 -35.68 -37.48 4.78
N LEU A 306 -35.30 -37.14 3.54
CA LEU A 306 -35.36 -38.04 2.40
C LEU A 306 -34.53 -39.30 2.64
N LEU A 307 -33.24 -39.14 3.00
CA LEU A 307 -32.34 -40.27 3.25
C LEU A 307 -32.77 -41.14 4.44
N CYS A 308 -33.22 -40.54 5.55
CA CYS A 308 -33.71 -41.27 6.73
C CYS A 308 -35.06 -41.96 6.49
N SER A 309 -35.86 -41.50 5.51
CA SER A 309 -37.12 -42.17 5.14
C SER A 309 -36.94 -43.44 4.30
N GLY A 310 -35.68 -43.80 3.98
CA GLY A 310 -35.35 -44.96 3.15
C GLY A 310 -35.38 -44.67 1.65
N GLN A 311 -35.62 -43.43 1.23
CA GLN A 311 -35.50 -43.03 -0.17
C GLN A 311 -34.02 -42.99 -0.57
N THR A 312 -33.73 -43.40 -1.80
CA THR A 312 -32.37 -43.43 -2.34
C THR A 312 -32.21 -42.36 -3.41
N ILE A 313 -31.13 -41.59 -3.34
CA ILE A 313 -30.76 -40.65 -4.41
C ILE A 313 -29.97 -41.43 -5.46
N THR A 314 -30.37 -41.32 -6.72
CA THR A 314 -29.67 -41.95 -7.85
C THR A 314 -28.85 -40.89 -8.57
N LEU A 315 -27.53 -41.10 -8.61
CA LEU A 315 -26.60 -40.23 -9.32
C LEU A 315 -26.64 -40.54 -10.83
N PRO A 316 -26.48 -39.52 -11.70
CA PRO A 316 -26.34 -39.73 -13.14
C PRO A 316 -25.15 -40.64 -13.48
N GLU A 317 -25.31 -41.51 -14.49
CA GLU A 317 -24.25 -42.45 -14.89
C GLU A 317 -22.95 -41.77 -15.30
N GLU A 318 -23.05 -40.58 -15.89
CA GLU A 318 -21.90 -39.78 -16.32
C GLU A 318 -21.00 -39.43 -15.14
N ILE A 319 -21.58 -39.02 -14.01
CA ILE A 319 -20.85 -38.69 -12.78
C ILE A 319 -20.23 -39.94 -12.16
N VAL A 320 -20.96 -41.06 -12.17
CA VAL A 320 -20.48 -42.33 -11.60
C VAL A 320 -19.25 -42.83 -12.36
N LYS A 321 -19.27 -42.75 -13.70
CA LYS A 321 -18.13 -43.12 -14.56
C LYS A 321 -16.97 -42.14 -14.38
N LEU A 322 -17.25 -40.84 -14.40
CA LEU A 322 -16.23 -39.79 -14.27
C LEU A 322 -15.47 -39.88 -12.94
N ALA A 323 -16.19 -40.06 -11.83
CA ALA A 323 -15.62 -40.14 -10.49
C ALA A 323 -15.24 -41.56 -10.06
N ASN A 324 -15.38 -42.56 -10.95
CA ASN A 324 -15.12 -43.98 -10.69
C ASN A 324 -15.78 -44.48 -9.39
N LEU A 325 -17.06 -44.14 -9.20
CA LEU A 325 -17.79 -44.45 -7.97
C LEU A 325 -18.23 -45.92 -7.94
N PRO A 326 -18.19 -46.59 -6.77
CA PRO A 326 -18.57 -48.00 -6.64
C PRO A 326 -20.08 -48.24 -6.78
N SER A 327 -20.91 -47.20 -6.66
CA SER A 327 -22.37 -47.27 -6.72
C SER A 327 -22.94 -45.94 -7.18
N SER A 328 -24.04 -45.99 -7.95
CA SER A 328 -24.85 -44.81 -8.31
C SER A 328 -25.88 -44.44 -7.24
N LYS A 329 -26.11 -45.29 -6.25
CA LYS A 329 -27.13 -45.10 -5.21
C LYS A 329 -26.51 -44.53 -3.94
N VAL A 330 -27.01 -43.37 -3.51
CA VAL A 330 -26.69 -42.77 -2.22
C VAL A 330 -27.78 -43.17 -1.22
N CYS A 331 -27.37 -43.83 -0.13
CA CYS A 331 -28.26 -44.30 0.93
C CYS A 331 -27.52 -44.39 2.27
N LEU A 332 -28.27 -44.53 3.37
CA LEU A 332 -27.71 -44.57 4.74
C LEU A 332 -27.30 -45.97 5.20
N SER A 333 -27.28 -46.99 4.32
CA SER A 333 -26.99 -48.38 4.69
C SER A 333 -25.62 -48.54 5.37
N HIS A 334 -24.59 -47.89 4.83
CA HIS A 334 -23.24 -47.91 5.40
C HIS A 334 -23.17 -47.22 6.77
N LEU A 335 -23.94 -46.14 6.96
CA LEU A 335 -24.03 -45.47 8.27
C LEU A 335 -24.77 -46.33 9.29
N GLN A 336 -25.84 -47.02 8.88
CA GLN A 336 -26.54 -47.96 9.75
C GLN A 336 -25.63 -49.13 10.17
N ALA A 337 -24.84 -49.66 9.23
CA ALA A 337 -23.84 -50.69 9.52
C ALA A 337 -22.78 -50.19 10.51
N LEU A 338 -22.31 -48.94 10.38
CA LEU A 338 -21.36 -48.32 11.30
C LEU A 338 -21.94 -48.15 12.71
N VAL A 339 -23.18 -47.67 12.82
CA VAL A 339 -23.86 -47.53 14.13
C VAL A 339 -24.03 -48.89 14.81
N ASN A 340 -24.37 -49.93 14.04
CA ASN A 340 -24.47 -51.29 14.58
C ASN A 340 -23.09 -51.84 14.95
N PHE A 341 -22.04 -51.49 14.22
CA PHE A 341 -20.66 -51.87 14.55
C PHE A 341 -20.15 -51.21 15.82
N ASP A 342 -20.53 -49.96 16.08
CA ASP A 342 -20.18 -49.23 17.31
C ASP A 342 -21.06 -49.63 18.51
N GLU A 343 -22.10 -50.43 18.29
CA GLU A 343 -22.97 -50.93 19.36
C GLU A 343 -22.21 -51.94 20.24
N GLY A 344 -22.24 -51.71 21.56
CA GLY A 344 -21.55 -52.56 22.53
C GLY A 344 -20.05 -52.32 22.69
N LYS A 345 -19.46 -51.37 21.95
CA LYS A 345 -18.05 -50.97 22.12
C LYS A 345 -17.90 -49.85 23.15
N SER A 346 -16.86 -49.95 23.99
CA SER A 346 -16.47 -48.90 24.91
C SER A 346 -15.90 -47.67 24.19
N LEU A 347 -15.15 -47.89 23.11
CA LEU A 347 -14.61 -46.87 22.22
C LEU A 347 -15.35 -46.92 20.89
N LYS A 348 -16.18 -45.90 20.65
CA LYS A 348 -16.95 -45.75 19.40
C LYS A 348 -16.18 -44.93 18.39
N VAL A 349 -16.21 -45.35 17.14
CA VAL A 349 -15.58 -44.62 16.03
C VAL A 349 -16.37 -43.35 15.71
N ALA A 350 -17.70 -43.44 15.69
CA ALA A 350 -18.61 -42.34 15.41
C ALA A 350 -19.55 -42.11 16.61
N SER A 351 -19.00 -41.64 17.74
CA SER A 351 -19.76 -41.44 18.99
C SER A 351 -20.98 -40.51 18.85
N ASN A 352 -20.91 -39.53 17.94
CA ASN A 352 -22.00 -38.59 17.66
C ASN A 352 -23.07 -39.18 16.72
N LEU A 353 -22.80 -40.28 16.01
CA LEU A 353 -23.76 -40.94 15.12
C LEU A 353 -24.58 -41.95 15.92
N THR A 354 -25.81 -41.60 16.25
CA THR A 354 -26.71 -42.44 17.06
C THR A 354 -27.86 -43.00 16.22
N LYS A 355 -28.46 -44.12 16.66
CA LYS A 355 -29.67 -44.70 16.04
C LYS A 355 -30.80 -43.67 15.92
N LYS A 356 -30.88 -42.73 16.87
CA LYS A 356 -31.84 -41.64 16.89
C LYS A 356 -31.68 -40.67 15.70
N ILE A 357 -30.46 -40.48 15.20
CA ILE A 357 -30.19 -39.61 14.04
C ILE A 357 -30.62 -40.30 12.74
N LEU A 358 -30.40 -41.60 12.64
CA LEU A 358 -30.75 -42.39 11.44
C LEU A 358 -32.26 -42.70 11.36
N ALA A 359 -32.92 -42.84 12.52
CA ALA A 359 -34.37 -43.03 12.62
C ALA A 359 -34.99 -41.95 13.54
N PRO A 360 -35.08 -40.69 13.08
CA PRO A 360 -35.57 -39.59 13.90
C PRO A 360 -37.06 -39.72 14.19
N SER A 361 -37.46 -39.51 15.44
CA SER A 361 -38.88 -39.38 15.80
C SER A 361 -39.49 -38.11 15.19
N HIS A 362 -40.82 -37.97 15.25
CA HIS A 362 -41.50 -36.76 14.76
C HIS A 362 -40.90 -35.47 15.33
N PHE A 363 -40.54 -35.45 16.62
CA PHE A 363 -39.96 -34.30 17.29
C PHE A 363 -38.50 -34.06 16.88
N ASP A 364 -37.74 -35.12 16.61
CA ASP A 364 -36.32 -35.01 16.26
C ASP A 364 -36.10 -34.45 14.86
N LYS A 365 -37.09 -34.56 13.97
CA LYS A 365 -37.02 -33.99 12.60
C LYS A 365 -36.83 -32.47 12.59
N MET A 366 -37.22 -31.77 13.67
CA MET A 366 -37.12 -30.31 13.76
C MET A 366 -35.75 -29.83 14.22
N SER A 367 -34.98 -30.68 14.91
CA SER A 367 -33.58 -30.42 15.26
C SER A 367 -32.75 -30.38 13.96
N VAL A 368 -32.06 -29.25 13.74
CA VAL A 368 -31.14 -29.08 12.60
C VAL A 368 -29.95 -30.00 12.85
#